data_AF-A0A1W9MKV1-F1
#
_entry.id   AF-A0A1W9MKV1-F1
#
_cell.length_a   1.000
_cell.length_b   1.000
_cell.length_c   1.000
_cell.angle_alpha   90.00
_cell.angle_beta   90.00
_cell.angle_gamma   90.00
#
_symmetry.space_group_name_H-M   'P 1'
#
loop_
_entity.id
_entity.type
_entity.pdbx_description
1 polymer ?
#
loop_
_entity_poly.entity_id
_entity_poly.type
_entity_poly.pdbx_seq_one_letter_code
_entity_poly.pdbx_strand_id
1 'polypeptide(L)' 'MKILIPNDILLSINMNEELLIHEILRIFAFNLFAEGRLSSGKAAKLAGMTKIVFLIEAGKREIDILPYSPDELKRELA' A
#
# COMPACT_ATOMS: atom_id res chain seq x y z
N MET A 1 -13.08 11.37 -9.60
CA MET A 1 -12.46 12.24 -8.58
C MET A 1 -11.15 12.76 -9.15
N LYS A 2 -10.86 14.06 -9.08
CA LYS A 2 -9.58 14.62 -9.52
C LYS A 2 -8.79 15.03 -8.28
N ILE A 3 -7.52 14.63 -8.19
CA ILE A 3 -6.59 15.09 -7.17
C ILE A 3 -5.74 16.16 -7.84
N LEU A 4 -5.69 17.37 -7.27
CA LEU A 4 -4.82 18.44 -7.77
C LEU A 4 -3.47 18.31 -7.09
N ILE A 5 -2.42 18.11 -7.89
CA ILE A 5 -1.04 18.08 -7.41
C ILE A 5 -0.36 19.39 -7.77
N PRO A 6 0.19 20.14 -6.79
CA PRO A 6 0.94 21.36 -7.08
C PRO A 6 2.19 21.10 -7.94
N ASN A 7 2.39 21.92 -8.97
CA ASN A 7 3.50 21.75 -9.92
C ASN A 7 4.88 21.91 -9.27
N ASP A 8 5.00 22.80 -8.29
CA ASP A 8 6.24 23.02 -7.53
C ASP A 8 6.66 21.77 -6.75
N ILE A 9 5.70 20.99 -6.26
CA ILE A 9 5.98 19.69 -5.62
C ILE A 9 6.50 18.69 -6.65
N LEU A 10 5.85 18.57 -7.81
CA LEU A 10 6.27 17.67 -8.90
C LEU A 10 7.72 17.98 -9.34
N LEU A 11 8.04 19.27 -9.49
CA LEU A 11 9.39 19.74 -9.81
C LEU A 11 10.38 19.39 -8.70
N SER A 12 10.00 19.59 -7.43
CA SER A 12 10.88 19.34 -6.27
C SER A 12 11.26 17.87 -6.10
N ILE A 13 10.35 16.95 -6.45
CA ILE A 13 10.58 15.49 -6.35
C ILE A 13 11.03 14.87 -7.69
N ASN A 14 11.16 15.66 -8.75
CA ASN A 14 11.52 15.22 -10.10
C ASN A 14 10.63 14.06 -10.61
N MET A 15 9.31 14.17 -10.40
CA MET A 15 8.32 13.21 -10.90
C MET A 15 7.26 13.90 -11.74
N ASN A 16 6.70 13.15 -12.70
CA ASN A 16 5.46 13.56 -13.35
C ASN A 16 4.25 13.14 -12.49
N GLU A 17 3.08 13.69 -12.82
CA GLU A 17 1.84 13.45 -12.09
C GLU A 17 1.47 11.96 -12.04
N GLU A 18 1.60 11.24 -13.14
CA GLU A 18 1.25 9.82 -13.24
C GLU A 18 2.10 8.95 -12.30
N LEU A 19 3.42 9.14 -12.31
CA LEU A 19 4.35 8.44 -11.42
C LEU A 19 4.05 8.74 -9.96
N LEU A 20 3.76 9.99 -9.63
CA LEU A 20 3.40 10.37 -8.26
C LEU A 20 2.08 9.73 -7.82
N ILE A 21 1.06 9.72 -8.68
CA ILE A 21 -0.22 9.05 -8.39
C ILE A 21 0.02 7.56 -8.12
N HIS A 22 0.81 6.89 -8.96
CA HIS A 22 1.14 5.48 -8.74
C HIS A 22 1.83 5.25 -7.40
N GLU A 23 2.79 6.09 -7.02
CA GLU A 23 3.48 5.96 -5.73
C GLU A 23 2.56 6.26 -4.54
N ILE A 24 1.68 7.27 -4.64
CA ILE A 24 0.66 7.57 -3.62
C ILE A 24 -0.26 6.37 -3.40
N LEU A 25 -0.77 5.78 -4.48
CA LEU A 25 -1.67 4.61 -4.39
C LEU A 25 -0.95 3.40 -3.78
N ARG A 26 0.32 3.19 -4.13
CA ARG A 26 1.15 2.14 -3.56
C ARG A 26 1.38 2.33 -2.06
N ILE A 27 1.79 3.53 -1.62
CA ILE A 27 1.97 3.86 -0.20
C ILE A 27 0.65 3.68 0.56
N PHE A 28 -0.44 4.18 0.00
CA PHE A 28 -1.75 4.09 0.64
C PHE A 28 -2.25 2.65 0.76
N ALA A 29 -1.99 1.81 -0.25
CA ALA A 29 -2.30 0.38 -0.19
C ALA A 29 -1.58 -0.34 0.95
N PHE A 30 -0.30 -0.04 1.15
CA PHE A 30 0.48 -0.57 2.26
C PHE A 30 -0.06 -0.12 3.61
N ASN A 31 -0.37 1.17 3.78
CA ASN A 31 -0.97 1.69 5.01
C ASN A 31 -2.32 1.03 5.32
N LEU A 32 -3.22 0.94 4.33
CA LEU A 32 -4.53 0.31 4.53
C LEU A 32 -4.45 -1.19 4.81
N PHE A 33 -3.44 -1.88 4.28
CA PHE A 33 -3.17 -3.27 4.62
C PHE A 33 -2.65 -3.40 6.06
N ALA A 34 -1.71 -2.53 6.45
CA ALA A 34 -1.16 -2.47 7.80
C ALA A 34 -2.22 -2.15 8.86
N GLU A 35 -3.21 -1.32 8.52
CA GLU A 35 -4.37 -1.00 9.37
C GLU A 35 -5.44 -2.12 9.40
N GLY A 36 -5.27 -3.21 8.64
CA GLY A 36 -6.26 -4.28 8.51
C GLY A 36 -7.51 -3.90 7.71
N ARG A 37 -7.55 -2.71 7.11
CA ARG A 37 -8.71 -2.17 6.37
C ARG A 37 -8.85 -2.76 4.98
N LEU A 38 -7.74 -3.18 4.37
CA LEU A 38 -7.74 -3.90 3.11
C LEU A 38 -7.09 -5.27 3.28
N SER A 39 -7.71 -6.29 2.67
CA SER A 39 -7.02 -7.57 2.47
C SER A 39 -5.85 -7.39 1.51
N SER A 40 -4.87 -8.29 1.56
CA SER A 40 -3.69 -8.26 0.70
C SER A 40 -4.05 -8.25 -0.80
N GLY A 41 -5.17 -8.86 -1.21
CA GLY A 41 -5.64 -8.86 -2.59
C GLY A 41 -6.18 -7.49 -3.03
N LYS A 42 -6.96 -6.82 -2.17
CA LYS A 42 -7.47 -5.46 -2.45
C LYS A 42 -6.36 -4.42 -2.41
N ALA A 43 -5.43 -4.55 -1.46
CA ALA A 43 -4.25 -3.69 -1.37
C ALA A 43 -3.33 -3.86 -2.59
N ALA A 44 -3.05 -5.09 -3.02
CA ALA A 44 -2.28 -5.33 -4.25
C ALA A 44 -2.94 -4.71 -5.49
N LYS A 45 -4.27 -4.82 -5.62
CA LYS A 45 -5.03 -4.18 -6.70
C LYS A 45 -4.89 -2.65 -6.66
N LEU A 46 -4.99 -2.05 -5.48
CA LEU A 46 -4.82 -0.61 -5.31
C LEU A 46 -3.39 -0.15 -5.66
N ALA A 47 -2.39 -0.95 -5.28
CA ALA A 47 -0.99 -0.69 -5.58
C ALA A 47 -0.59 -1.00 -7.04
N GLY A 48 -1.52 -1.49 -7.87
CA GLY A 48 -1.26 -1.80 -9.28
C GLY A 48 -0.30 -2.98 -9.49
N MET A 49 -0.26 -3.96 -8.58
CA MET A 49 0.64 -5.11 -8.66
C MET A 49 -0.06 -6.44 -8.33
N THR A 50 0.62 -7.56 -8.58
CA THR A 50 0.07 -8.87 -8.22
C THR A 50 0.09 -9.07 -6.70
N LYS A 51 -0.81 -9.92 -6.18
CA LYS A 51 -0.86 -10.25 -4.75
C LYS A 51 0.48 -10.78 -4.22
N ILE A 52 1.19 -11.58 -5.01
CA ILE A 52 2.49 -12.14 -4.64
C ILE A 52 3.54 -11.03 -4.50
N VAL A 53 3.64 -10.13 -5.49
CA VAL A 53 4.58 -9.00 -5.46
C VAL A 53 4.28 -8.09 -4.27
N PHE A 54 3.01 -7.80 -4.01
CA PHE A 54 2.60 -6.98 -2.87
C PHE A 54 3.04 -7.57 -1.53
N LEU A 55 2.83 -8.87 -1.30
CA LEU A 55 3.21 -9.54 -0.05
C LEU A 55 4.73 -9.57 0.15
N ILE A 56 5.50 -9.79 -0.92
CA ILE A 56 6.98 -9.73 -0.88
C ILE A 56 7.43 -8.31 -0.49
N GLU A 57 6.86 -7.29 -1.13
CA GLU A 57 7.18 -5.89 -0.88
C GLU A 57 6.72 -5.40 0.51
N ALA A 58 5.62 -5.93 1.04
CA ALA A 58 5.15 -5.66 2.40
C ALA A 58 6.13 -6.24 3.43
N GLY A 59 6.58 -7.48 3.23
CA GLY A 59 7.55 -8.14 4.12
C GLY A 59 8.91 -7.44 4.16
N LYS A 60 9.38 -6.89 3.04
CA LYS A 60 10.65 -6.14 2.96
C LYS A 60 10.62 -4.77 3.63
N ARG A 61 9.44 -4.16 3.76
CA ARG A 61 9.31 -2.77 4.20
C ARG A 61 9.38 -2.59 5.72
N GLU A 62 9.43 -3.67 6.51
CA GLU A 62 9.29 -3.60 7.97
C GLU A 62 8.16 -2.66 8.39
N ILE A 63 7.09 -2.60 7.58
CA ILE A 63 5.82 -2.08 8.08
C ILE A 63 5.56 -2.91 9.33
N ASP A 64 5.19 -2.30 10.44
CA ASP A 64 4.72 -3.04 11.62
C ASP A 64 3.53 -3.91 11.18
N ILE A 65 3.83 -5.10 10.64
CA ILE A 65 2.87 -6.13 10.27
C ILE A 65 2.50 -6.74 11.61
N LEU A 66 1.73 -6.02 12.41
CA LEU A 66 0.98 -6.56 13.54
C LEU A 66 -0.10 -5.55 13.97
N PRO A 67 -1.31 -5.68 13.39
CA PRO A 67 -2.52 -5.49 14.14
C PRO A 67 -3.24 -6.84 14.34
N TYR A 68 -2.58 -7.98 14.18
CA TYR A 68 -3.25 -9.25 14.46
C TYR A 68 -3.49 -9.35 15.96
N SER A 69 -4.74 -9.18 16.37
CA SER A 69 -5.16 -9.72 17.66
C SER A 69 -4.88 -11.24 17.67
N PRO A 70 -4.55 -11.83 18.82
CA PRO A 70 -4.25 -13.26 18.93
C PRO A 70 -5.32 -14.20 18.33
N ASP A 71 -6.57 -13.73 18.26
CA ASP A 71 -7.70 -14.49 17.72
C ASP A 71 -7.74 -14.52 16.19
N GLU A 72 -7.14 -13.53 15.52
CA GLU A 72 -7.09 -13.43 14.07
C GLU A 72 -5.95 -14.29 13.51
N LEU A 73 -4.83 -14.36 14.25
CA LEU A 73 -3.73 -15.29 13.97
C LEU A 73 -4.18 -16.75 14.02
N LYS A 74 -5.07 -17.11 14.95
CA LYS A 74 -5.61 -18.48 15.06
C LYS A 74 -6.49 -18.88 13.87
N ARG A 75 -7.13 -17.93 13.19
CA ARG A 75 -8.03 -18.21 12.06
C ARG A 75 -7.28 -18.46 10.75
N GLU A 76 -6.11 -17.84 10.57
CA GLU A 76 -5.28 -18.03 9.37
C GLU A 76 -4.39 -19.28 9.46
N LEU A 77 -4.11 -19.78 10.67
CA LEU A 77 -3.30 -20.99 10.91
C LEU A 77 -4.11 -22.28 11.07
N ALA A 78 -5.44 -22.21 11.00
CA ALA A 78 -6.35 -23.33 11.15
C ALA A 78 -6.86 -23.85 9.79
#